data_AF-A0A538HWJ3-F1
#
_entry.id   AF-A0A538HWJ3-F1
#
_cell.length_a   1.000
_cell.length_b   1.000
_cell.length_c   1.000
_cell.angle_alpha   90.00
_cell.angle_beta   90.00
_cell.angle_gamma   90.00
#
_symmetry.space_group_name_H-M   'P 1'
#
loop_
_entity.id
_entity.type
_entity.pdbx_description
1 polymer ?
#
loop_
_entity_poly.entity_id
_entity_poly.type
_entity_poly.pdbx_seq_one_letter_code
_entity_poly.pdbx_strand_id
1 'polypeptide(L)'
;MITYPGVRQDIAIVVDEDIEAGALVDVAREAGGAELREARVFDVYRGEQAGAGKKSVALHLVFQSSERTLSDDDAAEIRTRVVTALADRFGAELRSV
;
A
#
# COMPACT_ATOMS: atom_id res chain seq x y z
N MET A 1 -22.37 -1.95 -18.18
CA MET A 1 -21.29 -1.28 -17.44
C MET A 1 -19.98 -1.85 -17.94
N ILE A 2 -19.10 -1.02 -18.47
CA ILE A 2 -17.76 -1.46 -18.86
C ILE A 2 -16.92 -1.47 -17.59
N THR A 3 -16.36 -2.62 -17.24
CA THR A 3 -15.41 -2.75 -16.12
C THR A 3 -14.02 -2.92 -16.72
N TYR A 4 -13.12 -2.00 -16.43
CA TYR A 4 -11.72 -2.12 -16.81
C TYR A 4 -11.01 -3.12 -15.89
N PRO A 5 -10.02 -3.90 -16.37
CA PRO A 5 -9.30 -4.83 -15.51
C PRO A 5 -8.52 -4.05 -14.42
N GLY A 6 -8.52 -4.59 -13.20
CA GLY A 6 -7.73 -4.05 -12.11
C GLY A 6 -6.32 -4.64 -12.08
N VAL A 7 -5.33 -3.82 -11.73
CA VAL A 7 -3.95 -4.21 -11.50
C VAL A 7 -3.77 -4.47 -10.00
N ARG A 8 -3.26 -5.65 -9.64
CA ARG A 8 -3.03 -6.03 -8.23
C ARG A 8 -1.55 -5.91 -7.92
N GLN A 9 -1.23 -5.27 -6.81
CA GLN A 9 0.15 -5.14 -6.33
C GLN A 9 0.17 -5.30 -4.81
N ASP A 10 1.15 -6.06 -4.34
CA ASP A 10 1.43 -6.21 -2.92
C ASP A 10 2.63 -5.36 -2.55
N ILE A 11 2.55 -4.66 -1.43
CA ILE A 11 3.68 -3.94 -0.84
C ILE A 11 3.88 -4.39 0.59
N ALA A 12 5.14 -4.50 1.02
CA ALA A 12 5.50 -4.71 2.41
C ALA A 12 6.20 -3.45 2.92
N ILE A 13 5.71 -2.89 4.02
CA ILE A 13 6.32 -1.72 4.66
C ILE A 13 6.71 -2.05 6.09
N VAL A 14 7.78 -1.44 6.58
CA VAL A 14 8.19 -1.52 7.98
C VAL A 14 7.82 -0.22 8.67
N VAL A 15 7.14 -0.33 9.80
CA VAL A 15 6.68 0.79 10.63
C VAL A 15 6.90 0.48 12.10
N ASP A 16 6.82 1.49 12.95
CA ASP A 16 6.86 1.28 14.40
C ASP A 16 5.69 0.41 14.88
N GLU A 17 5.93 -0.36 15.94
CA GLU A 17 4.97 -1.35 16.45
C GLU A 17 3.65 -0.71 16.92
N ASP A 18 3.71 0.53 17.39
CA ASP A 18 2.55 1.29 17.88
C ASP A 18 1.62 1.78 16.75
N ILE A 19 2.06 1.77 15.49
CA ILE A 19 1.28 2.29 14.35
C ILE A 19 0.18 1.31 13.97
N GLU A 20 -1.09 1.68 14.13
CA GLU A 20 -2.20 0.80 13.79
C GLU A 20 -2.23 0.45 12.29
N ALA A 21 -2.42 -0.82 11.97
CA ALA A 21 -2.43 -1.27 10.58
C ALA A 21 -3.63 -0.69 9.78
N GLY A 22 -4.73 -0.35 10.47
CA GLY A 22 -5.86 0.36 9.88
C GLY A 22 -5.48 1.76 9.39
N ALA A 23 -4.66 2.49 10.15
CA ALA A 23 -4.20 3.83 9.76
C ALA A 23 -3.35 3.79 8.47
N LEU A 24 -2.57 2.71 8.25
CA LEU A 24 -1.84 2.49 7.01
C LEU A 24 -2.79 2.31 5.82
N VAL A 25 -3.87 1.55 6.01
CA VAL A 25 -4.90 1.34 4.96
C VAL A 25 -5.61 2.65 4.63
N ASP A 26 -5.94 3.47 5.62
CA ASP A 26 -6.62 4.75 5.41
C ASP A 26 -5.75 5.73 4.63
N VAL A 27 -4.46 5.86 4.99
CA VAL A 27 -3.51 6.69 4.25
C VAL A 27 -3.28 6.15 2.84
N ALA A 28 -3.20 4.83 2.67
CA ALA A 28 -3.09 4.24 1.34
C ALA A 28 -4.30 4.59 0.46
N ARG A 29 -5.52 4.50 1.01
CA ARG A 29 -6.77 4.89 0.32
C ARG A 29 -6.81 6.37 -0.03
N GLU A 30 -6.39 7.23 0.89
CA GLU A 30 -6.31 8.67 0.66
C GLU A 30 -5.34 8.99 -0.49
N ALA A 31 -4.14 8.42 -0.48
CA ALA A 31 -3.10 8.67 -1.48
C ALA A 31 -3.41 8.02 -2.85
N GLY A 32 -4.03 6.84 -2.86
CA GLY A 32 -4.43 6.13 -4.07
C GLY A 32 -5.69 6.69 -4.73
N GLY A 33 -6.52 7.41 -3.97
CA GLY A 33 -7.68 8.13 -4.48
C GLY A 33 -8.68 7.25 -5.23
N ALA A 34 -9.28 7.82 -6.28
CA ALA A 34 -10.31 7.14 -7.08
C ALA A 34 -9.80 5.91 -7.85
N GLU A 35 -8.48 5.82 -8.04
CA GLU A 35 -7.85 4.72 -8.78
C GLU A 35 -7.51 3.53 -7.88
N LEU A 36 -7.53 3.68 -6.55
CA LEU A 36 -7.30 2.58 -5.60
C LEU A 36 -8.63 1.98 -5.16
N ARG A 37 -8.99 0.83 -5.75
CA ARG A 37 -10.27 0.18 -5.55
C ARG A 37 -10.34 -0.62 -4.25
N GLU A 38 -9.23 -1.26 -3.86
CA GLU A 38 -9.10 -2.04 -2.65
C GLU A 38 -7.72 -1.83 -2.03
N ALA A 39 -7.71 -1.65 -0.70
CA ALA A 39 -6.51 -1.68 0.11
C ALA A 39 -6.84 -2.47 1.38
N ARG A 40 -6.05 -3.49 1.68
CA ARG A 40 -6.20 -4.31 2.88
C ARG A 40 -4.86 -4.87 3.35
N VAL A 41 -4.74 -5.05 4.65
CA VAL A 41 -3.62 -5.78 5.24
C VAL A 41 -3.90 -7.27 5.12
N PHE A 42 -2.91 -8.05 4.68
CA PHE A 42 -3.03 -9.51 4.63
C PHE A 42 -2.01 -10.24 5.48
N ASP A 43 -0.89 -9.59 5.83
CA ASP A 43 0.11 -10.14 6.73
C ASP A 43 0.71 -9.05 7.62
N VAL A 44 1.04 -9.42 8.86
CA VAL A 44 1.75 -8.56 9.82
C VAL A 44 2.80 -9.38 10.52
N TYR A 45 4.05 -9.15 10.13
CA TYR A 45 5.22 -9.80 10.70
C TYR A 45 5.84 -8.96 11.82
N ARG A 46 5.99 -9.57 13.00
CA ARG A 46 6.70 -9.02 14.17
C ARG A 46 7.82 -9.98 14.53
N GLY A 47 9.03 -9.65 14.13
CA GLY A 47 10.20 -10.48 14.40
C GLY A 47 11.47 -9.70 14.18
N GLU A 48 12.60 -10.29 14.53
CA GLU A 48 13.91 -9.62 14.55
C GLU A 48 14.28 -8.99 13.19
N GLN A 49 13.83 -9.59 12.09
CA GLN A 49 14.04 -9.07 10.74
C GLN A 49 13.30 -7.75 10.43
N ALA A 50 12.30 -7.37 11.23
CA ALA A 50 11.65 -6.06 11.13
C ALA A 50 12.41 -4.98 11.91
N GLY A 51 13.31 -5.38 12.83
CA GLY A 51 13.97 -4.50 13.79
C GLY A 51 13.23 -4.42 15.13
N ALA A 52 13.96 -4.12 16.20
CA ALA A 52 13.39 -3.96 17.53
C ALA A 52 12.41 -2.78 17.56
N GLY A 53 11.20 -3.01 18.12
CA GLY A 53 10.14 -2.00 18.18
C GLY A 53 9.44 -1.70 16.85
N LYS A 54 9.74 -2.48 15.80
CA LYS A 54 9.14 -2.33 14.47
C LYS A 54 8.36 -3.59 14.07
N LYS A 55 7.43 -3.41 13.15
CA LYS A 55 6.70 -4.49 12.50
C LYS A 55 6.67 -4.28 10.99
N SER A 56 6.64 -5.38 10.25
CA SER A 56 6.45 -5.36 8.81
C SER A 56 4.99 -5.66 8.50
N VAL A 57 4.34 -4.79 7.75
CA VAL A 57 2.93 -4.91 7.36
C VAL A 57 2.87 -5.09 5.85
N ALA A 58 2.23 -6.17 5.41
CA ALA A 58 1.97 -6.43 4.00
C ALA A 58 0.56 -5.98 3.62
N LEU A 59 0.47 -5.13 2.60
CA LEU A 59 -0.74 -4.54 2.07
C LEU A 59 -0.99 -5.06 0.65
N HIS A 60 -2.21 -5.51 0.42
CA HIS A 60 -2.74 -5.82 -0.90
C HIS A 60 -3.45 -4.61 -1.45
N LEU A 61 -3.00 -4.13 -2.61
CA LEU A 61 -3.56 -2.97 -3.31
C LEU A 61 -4.13 -3.43 -4.67
N VAL A 62 -5.34 -2.96 -4.97
CA VAL A 62 -5.98 -3.18 -6.28
C VAL A 62 -6.25 -1.83 -6.92
N PHE A 63 -5.51 -1.53 -7.97
CA PHE A 63 -5.68 -0.30 -8.75
C PHE A 63 -6.64 -0.57 -9.91
N GLN A 64 -7.62 0.29 -10.10
CA GLN A 64 -8.59 0.19 -11.17
C GLN A 64 -9.16 1.58 -11.48
N SER A 65 -9.13 1.97 -12.76
CA SER A 65 -9.82 3.17 -13.21
C SER A 65 -11.22 2.83 -13.72
N SER A 66 -12.15 3.76 -13.54
CA SER A 66 -13.51 3.67 -14.08
C SER A 66 -13.64 4.16 -15.53
N GLU A 67 -12.56 4.74 -16.08
CA GLU A 67 -12.55 5.40 -17.39
C GLU A 67 -11.61 4.73 -18.40
N ARG A 68 -10.59 4.00 -17.93
CA ARG A 68 -9.58 3.37 -18.78
C ARG A 68 -8.94 2.14 -18.14
N THR A 69 -8.30 1.31 -18.96
CA THR A 69 -7.36 0.31 -18.46
C THR A 69 -6.11 1.02 -17.94
N LEU A 70 -5.72 0.72 -16.71
CA LEU A 70 -4.44 1.18 -16.16
C LEU A 70 -3.31 0.33 -16.75
N SER A 71 -2.25 0.99 -17.18
CA SER A 71 -0.99 0.32 -17.52
C SER A 71 -0.22 -0.04 -16.24
N ASP A 72 0.82 -0.87 -16.39
CA ASP A 72 1.74 -1.17 -15.29
C ASP A 72 2.45 0.09 -14.77
N ASP A 73 2.76 1.03 -15.67
CA ASP A 73 3.38 2.32 -15.32
C ASP A 73 2.42 3.19 -14.50
N ASP A 74 1.15 3.30 -14.91
CA ASP A 74 0.12 4.02 -14.14
C ASP A 74 -0.01 3.45 -12.73
N ALA A 75 -0.09 2.12 -12.61
CA ALA A 75 -0.18 1.44 -11.32
C ALA A 75 1.08 1.67 -10.48
N ALA A 76 2.27 1.68 -11.10
CA ALA A 76 3.53 1.97 -10.41
C ALA A 76 3.60 3.41 -9.90
N GLU A 77 3.07 4.39 -10.64
CA GLU A 77 2.97 5.77 -10.18
C GLU A 77 2.02 5.92 -8.98
N ILE A 78 0.85 5.27 -9.02
CA ILE A 78 -0.09 5.27 -7.89
C ILE A 78 0.54 4.57 -6.68
N ARG A 79 1.18 3.42 -6.87
CA ARG A 79 1.90 2.71 -5.81
C ARG A 79 2.97 3.60 -5.18
N THR A 80 3.76 4.30 -5.99
CA THR A 80 4.80 5.20 -5.49
C THR A 80 4.19 6.32 -4.65
N ARG A 81 3.09 6.94 -5.10
CA ARG A 81 2.34 7.93 -4.31
C ARG A 81 1.90 7.38 -2.95
N VAL A 82 1.35 6.17 -2.92
CA VAL A 82 0.93 5.49 -1.68
C VAL A 82 2.13 5.26 -0.76
N VAL A 83 3.24 4.73 -1.27
CA VAL A 83 4.44 4.46 -0.48
C VAL A 83 5.02 5.76 0.09
N THR A 84 5.13 6.81 -0.71
CA THR A 84 5.60 8.12 -0.25
C THR A 84 4.70 8.69 0.86
N ALA A 85 3.38 8.61 0.70
CA ALA A 85 2.45 9.09 1.74
C ALA A 85 2.60 8.30 3.06
N LEU A 86 2.82 6.99 2.99
CA LEU A 86 3.08 6.16 4.16
C LEU A 86 4.43 6.49 4.81
N ALA A 87 5.46 6.74 3.99
CA ALA A 87 6.77 7.17 4.46
C ALA A 87 6.69 8.53 5.17
N ASP A 88 6.04 9.52 4.56
CA ASP A 88 5.92 10.87 5.11
C ASP A 88 5.10 10.91 6.41
N ARG A 89 4.05 10.08 6.51
CA ARG A 89 3.11 10.13 7.64
C ARG A 89 3.49 9.24 8.81
N PHE A 90 4.16 8.12 8.55
CA PHE A 90 4.48 7.11 9.57
C PHE A 90 5.95 6.73 9.62
N GLY A 91 6.82 7.38 8.84
CA GLY A 91 8.21 6.95 8.70
C GLY A 91 8.33 5.56 8.08
N ALA A 92 7.32 5.13 7.32
CA ALA A 92 7.28 3.79 6.76
C ALA A 92 8.40 3.55 5.75
N GLU A 93 9.10 2.44 5.88
CA GLU A 93 10.17 2.04 4.97
C GLU A 93 9.65 0.92 4.06
N LEU A 94 9.71 1.12 2.74
CA LEU A 94 9.35 0.06 1.79
C LEU A 94 10.36 -1.09 1.89
N ARG A 95 9.87 -2.28 2.19
CA ARG A 95 10.65 -3.51 2.18
C ARG A 95 10.60 -4.09 0.77
N SER A 96 11.61 -3.78 -0.04
CA SER A 96 11.83 -4.53 -1.28
C SER A 96 12.38 -5.91 -0.93
N VAL A 97 11.68 -6.96 -1.34
CA VAL A 97 12.22 -8.33 -1.37
C VAL A 97 13.09 -8.54 -2.61
#